data_AF-A0AAE0B088-F1
#
_entry.id   AF-A0AAE0B088-F1
#
_cell.length_a   1.000
_cell.length_b   1.000
_cell.length_c   1.000
_cell.angle_alpha   90.00
_cell.angle_beta   90.00
_cell.angle_gamma   90.00
#
_symmetry.space_group_name_H-M   'P 1'
#
loop_
_entity.id
_entity.type
_entity.pdbx_description
1 polymer ?
#
loop_
_entity_poly.entity_id
_entity_poly.type
_entity_poly.pdbx_seq_one_letter_code
_entity_poly.pdbx_strand_id
1 'polypeptide(L)'
;MFHTKAPGLDGMPSLFYQKNWDTVGDGVTKACLLCLNNGDPLDDVNGTLITLIPKTSNASRITEFRPISLCSVIYKIVAKSTANRLRLVIGVVIS
;
A
#
# COMPACT_ATOMS: atom_id res chain seq x y z
N MET A 1 5.37 -21.53 1.16
CA MET A 1 6.25 -20.53 0.52
C MET A 1 5.83 -19.16 1.03
N PHE A 2 6.62 -18.49 1.87
CA PHE A 2 6.25 -17.16 2.37
C PHE A 2 6.34 -16.16 1.22
N HIS A 3 5.25 -15.47 0.92
CA HIS A 3 5.17 -14.53 -0.18
C HIS A 3 5.85 -13.21 0.22
N THR A 4 7.15 -13.10 -0.04
CA THR A 4 7.95 -11.90 0.21
C THR A 4 7.74 -10.88 -0.90
N LYS A 5 6.69 -10.06 -0.78
CA LYS A 5 6.53 -8.88 -1.65
C LYS A 5 7.64 -7.88 -1.36
N ALA A 6 8.06 -7.13 -2.38
CA ALA A 6 8.99 -6.02 -2.21
C ALA A 6 8.41 -4.96 -1.23
N PRO A 7 9.24 -4.44 -0.31
CA PRO A 7 8.82 -3.41 0.64
C PRO A 7 8.65 -2.05 -0.06
N GLY A 8 8.08 -1.08 0.67
CA GLY A 8 8.09 0.31 0.25
C GLY A 8 9.44 0.98 0.57
N LEU A 9 9.45 2.32 0.57
CA LEU A 9 10.64 3.10 0.99
C LEU A 9 11.06 2.83 2.44
N ASP A 10 10.13 2.37 3.26
CA ASP A 10 10.35 1.97 4.66
C ASP A 10 11.21 0.70 4.81
N GLY A 11 11.40 -0.08 3.74
CA GLY A 11 12.13 -1.34 3.77
C GLY A 11 11.42 -2.46 4.53
N MET A 12 10.16 -2.25 4.96
CA MET A 12 9.44 -3.20 5.82
C MET A 12 8.45 -4.05 5.01
N PRO A 13 8.73 -5.35 4.76
CA PRO A 13 7.81 -6.23 4.05
C PRO A 13 6.62 -6.63 4.94
N SER A 14 5.54 -7.12 4.36
CA SER A 14 4.36 -7.59 5.11
C SER A 14 4.69 -8.67 6.16
N LEU A 15 5.71 -9.49 5.90
CA LEU A 15 6.15 -10.52 6.82
C LEU A 15 6.72 -9.95 8.13
N PHE A 16 7.36 -8.77 8.09
CA PHE A 16 7.85 -8.09 9.29
C PHE A 16 6.69 -7.78 10.24
N TYR A 17 5.61 -7.19 9.72
CA TYR A 17 4.42 -6.85 10.50
C TYR A 17 3.71 -8.09 11.04
N GLN A 18 3.62 -9.16 10.25
CA GLN A 18 2.99 -10.42 10.69
C GLN A 18 3.77 -11.09 11.81
N LYS A 19 5.11 -11.09 11.74
CA LYS A 19 5.96 -11.75 12.74
C LYS A 19 6.12 -10.94 14.03
N ASN A 20 6.01 -9.62 13.95
CA ASN A 20 6.23 -8.72 15.09
C ASN A 20 4.93 -8.03 15.52
N TRP A 21 3.76 -8.60 15.20
CA TRP A 21 2.46 -7.97 15.42
C TRP A 21 2.22 -7.63 16.89
N ASP A 22 2.65 -8.50 17.82
CA ASP A 22 2.51 -8.26 19.25
C ASP A 22 3.26 -7.00 19.72
N THR A 23 4.29 -6.58 18.99
CA THR A 23 5.07 -5.37 19.29
C THR A 23 4.56 -4.14 18.52
N VAL A 24 4.27 -4.27 17.23
CA VAL A 24 3.97 -3.12 16.36
C VAL A 24 2.47 -2.90 16.09
N GLY A 25 1.63 -3.88 16.42
CA GLY A 25 0.22 -3.94 16.04
C GLY A 25 -0.60 -2.77 16.58
N ASP A 26 -0.40 -2.40 17.84
CA ASP A 26 -1.09 -1.26 18.45
C ASP A 26 -0.73 0.05 17.77
N GLY A 27 0.56 0.26 17.49
CA GLY A 27 1.05 1.45 16.78
C GLY A 27 0.51 1.54 15.35
N VAL A 28 0.55 0.43 14.61
CA VAL A 28 0.02 0.35 13.24
C VAL A 28 -1.49 0.62 13.23
N THR A 29 -2.24 0.02 14.16
CA THR A 29 -3.69 0.20 14.26
C THR A 29 -4.04 1.64 14.58
N LYS A 30 -3.36 2.24 15.56
CA LYS A 30 -3.54 3.64 15.93
C LYS A 30 -3.28 4.58 14.76
N ALA A 31 -2.15 4.40 14.05
CA ALA A 31 -1.81 5.21 12.88
C ALA A 31 -2.87 5.10 11.77
N CYS A 32 -3.35 3.88 11.48
CA CYS A 32 -4.40 3.67 10.48
C CYS A 32 -5.72 4.34 10.88
N LEU A 33 -6.12 4.25 12.15
CA LEU A 33 -7.37 4.82 12.64
C LEU A 33 -7.35 6.35 12.68
N LEU A 34 -6.24 6.96 13.06
CA LEU A 34 -6.05 8.42 12.99
C LEU A 34 -6.33 8.92 11.56
N CYS A 35 -5.67 8.30 10.57
CA CYS A 35 -5.91 8.63 9.17
C CYS A 35 -7.36 8.37 8.72
N LEU A 36 -7.90 7.18 9.01
CA LEU A 36 -9.20 6.74 8.51
C LEU A 36 -10.41 7.44 9.14
N ASN A 37 -10.26 7.98 10.36
CA ASN A 37 -11.37 8.59 11.10
C ASN A 37 -11.24 10.11 11.20
N ASN A 38 -10.02 10.65 11.29
CA ASN A 38 -9.79 12.08 11.46
C ASN A 38 -9.21 12.74 10.20
N GLY A 39 -8.76 11.96 9.22
CA GLY A 39 -8.08 12.48 8.04
C GLY A 39 -6.63 12.90 8.30
N ASP A 40 -6.03 12.43 9.40
CA ASP A 40 -4.63 12.72 9.71
C ASP A 40 -3.71 12.27 8.56
N PRO A 41 -2.70 13.08 8.19
CA PRO A 41 -1.78 12.73 7.12
C PRO A 41 -0.88 11.54 7.51
N LEU A 42 -0.48 10.79 6.49
CA LEU A 42 0.43 9.64 6.60
C LEU A 42 1.80 9.99 6.02
N ASP A 43 2.33 11.18 6.34
CA ASP A 43 3.51 11.74 5.65
C ASP A 43 4.77 10.86 5.74
N ASP A 44 4.93 10.14 6.84
CA ASP A 44 6.07 9.23 7.02
C ASP A 44 5.96 7.95 6.18
N VAL A 45 4.76 7.60 5.71
CA VAL A 45 4.49 6.30 5.06
C VAL A 45 3.81 6.41 3.69
N ASN A 46 3.46 7.63 3.25
CA ASN A 46 2.90 7.93 1.93
C ASN A 46 3.97 7.99 0.83
N GLY A 47 5.25 8.03 1.20
CA GLY A 47 6.37 7.88 0.28
C GLY A 47 6.28 6.56 -0.50
N THR A 48 6.47 6.64 -1.82
CA THR A 48 6.36 5.50 -2.73
C THR A 48 7.58 5.40 -3.62
N LEU A 49 8.11 4.18 -3.75
CA LEU A 49 9.13 3.89 -4.75
C LEU A 49 8.44 3.48 -6.06
N ILE A 50 8.68 4.22 -7.14
CA ILE A 50 8.15 3.88 -8.47
C ILE A 50 9.16 2.95 -9.16
N THR A 51 8.72 1.75 -9.50
CA THR A 51 9.48 0.78 -10.29
C THR A 51 8.82 0.57 -11.65
N LEU A 52 9.62 0.44 -12.70
CA LEU A 52 9.16 0.16 -14.05
C LEU A 52 9.26 -1.33 -14.34
N ILE A 53 8.12 -1.99 -14.59
CA ILE A 53 8.07 -3.38 -15.03
C ILE A 53 7.86 -3.44 -16.55
N PRO A 54 8.73 -4.12 -17.31
CA PRO A 54 8.56 -4.23 -18.76
C PRO A 54 7.27 -4.99 -19.12
N LYS A 55 6.52 -4.51 -20.12
CA LYS A 55 5.31 -5.17 -20.67
C LYS A 55 5.63 -6.29 -21.65
N THR A 56 6.78 -6.18 -22.33
CA THR A 56 7.22 -7.08 -23.40
C THR A 56 8.70 -7.45 -23.19
N SER A 57 9.14 -8.54 -23.81
CA SER A 57 10.58 -8.81 -23.93
C SER A 57 11.25 -7.67 -24.70
N ASN A 58 12.46 -7.28 -24.28
CA ASN A 58 13.27 -6.22 -24.90
C ASN A 58 12.60 -4.83 -24.93
N ALA A 59 11.89 -4.45 -23.87
CA ALA A 59 11.33 -3.10 -23.73
C ALA A 59 12.44 -2.02 -23.82
N SER A 60 12.25 -1.07 -24.72
CA SER A 60 13.21 -0.01 -25.07
C SER A 60 12.60 1.40 -24.98
N ARG A 61 11.27 1.51 -25.07
CA ARG A 61 10.54 2.78 -24.98
C ARG A 61 9.82 2.89 -23.64
N ILE A 62 9.72 4.09 -23.07
CA ILE A 62 9.05 4.30 -21.76
C ILE A 62 7.59 3.81 -21.73
N THR A 63 6.89 3.90 -22.87
CA THR A 63 5.50 3.42 -23.04
C THR A 63 5.36 1.90 -22.91
N GLU A 64 6.46 1.16 -23.08
CA GLU A 64 6.53 -0.30 -22.95
C GLU A 64 6.74 -0.74 -21.50
N PHE A 65 6.85 0.18 -20.55
CA PHE A 65 6.91 -0.13 -19.13
C PHE A 65 5.57 0.15 -18.44
N ARG A 66 5.26 -0.62 -17.40
CA ARG A 66 4.21 -0.35 -16.42
C ARG A 66 4.87 0.26 -15.18
N PRO A 67 4.54 1.50 -14.81
CA PRO A 67 4.92 1.99 -13.49
C PRO A 67 4.13 1.24 -12.42
N ILE A 68 4.83 0.79 -11.39
CA ILE A 68 4.24 0.20 -10.18
C ILE A 68 4.76 0.97 -8.98
N SER A 69 3.84 1.40 -8.12
CA SER A 69 4.14 2.02 -6.84
C SER A 69 4.34 0.96 -5.77
N LEU A 70 5.53 0.94 -5.19
CA LEU A 70 5.87 0.15 -4.01
C LEU A 70 5.60 1.01 -2.76
N CYS A 71 4.39 0.88 -2.22
CA CYS A 71 3.96 1.59 -1.02
C CYS A 71 4.32 0.83 0.27
N SER A 72 4.41 1.54 1.39
CA SER A 72 4.48 0.95 2.74
C SER A 72 3.27 0.04 3.02
N VAL A 73 3.43 -0.88 3.97
CA VAL A 73 2.33 -1.77 4.39
C VAL A 73 1.22 -0.97 5.08
N ILE A 74 1.57 0.04 5.89
CA ILE A 74 0.60 0.90 6.58
C ILE A 74 -0.27 1.65 5.58
N TYR A 75 0.34 2.25 4.54
CA TYR A 75 -0.42 2.91 3.47
C TYR A 75 -1.35 1.92 2.74
N LYS A 76 -0.86 0.70 2.46
CA LYS A 76 -1.68 -0.35 1.83
C LYS A 76 -2.89 -0.74 2.69
N ILE A 77 -2.76 -0.79 4.02
CA ILE A 77 -3.87 -1.08 4.94
C ILE A 77 -4.93 0.02 4.84
N VAL A 78 -4.52 1.29 4.90
CA VAL A 78 -5.44 2.44 4.81
C VAL A 78 -6.13 2.47 3.45
N ALA A 79 -5.39 2.39 2.35
CA ALA A 79 -5.94 2.39 1.00
C ALA A 79 -6.94 1.23 0.80
N LYS A 80 -6.62 0.02 1.28
CA LYS A 80 -7.52 -1.14 1.18
C LYS A 80 -8.78 -0.97 2.02
N SER A 81 -8.65 -0.41 3.23
CA SER A 81 -9.78 -0.13 4.11
C SER A 81 -10.74 0.89 3.50
N THR A 82 -10.20 1.97 2.92
CA THR A 82 -10.99 2.96 2.18
C THR A 82 -11.70 2.35 0.98
N ALA A 83 -11.00 1.54 0.17
CA ALA A 83 -11.61 0.84 -0.96
C ALA A 83 -12.74 -0.11 -0.54
N ASN A 84 -12.57 -0.81 0.59
CA ASN A 84 -13.60 -1.69 1.13
C ASN A 84 -14.84 -0.90 1.61
N ARG A 85 -14.66 0.28 2.24
CA ARG A 85 -15.77 1.18 2.59
C ARG A 85 -16.49 1.67 1.33
N LEU A 86 -15.74 2.11 0.32
CA LEU A 86 -16.29 2.62 -0.94
C LEU A 86 -17.08 1.54 -1.71
N ARG A 87 -16.62 0.29 -1.68
CA ARG A 87 -17.29 -0.84 -2.34
C ARG A 87 -18.77 -0.98 -1.96
N LEU A 88 -19.16 -0.58 -0.75
CA LEU A 88 -20.55 -0.68 -0.29
C LEU A 88 -21.48 0.31 -0.98
N VAL A 89 -20.95 1.45 -1.46
CA VAL A 89 -21.73 2.55 -2.02
C VAL A 89 -21.47 2.76 -3.51
N ILE A 90 -20.43 2.13 -4.07
CA ILE A 90 -19.99 2.38 -5.44
C ILE A 90 -21.08 2.14 -6.50
N GLY A 91 -21.94 1.14 -6.28
CA GLY A 91 -23.05 0.84 -7.20
C GLY A 91 -24.20 1.85 -7.17
N VAL A 92 -24.24 2.74 -6.17
CA VAL A 92 -25.20 3.85 -6.10
C VAL A 92 -24.62 5.11 -6.75
N VAL A 93 -23.29 5.26 -6.73
CA VAL A 93 -22.59 6.46 -7.20
C VAL A 93 -22.31 6.42 -8.71
N ILE A 94 -22.17 5.23 -9.29
CA ILE A 94 -21.86 5.05 -10.71
C ILE A 94 -23.08 4.44 -11.42
N SER A 95 -23.58 5.13 -12.45
CA SER A 95 -24.69 4.68 -13.32
C SER A 95 -24.21 3.86 -14.50
#